data_AF-A0A1M5CWW1-F1
#
_entry.id   AF-A0A1M5CWW1-F1
#
_cell.length_a   1.000
_cell.length_b   1.000
_cell.length_c   1.000
_cell.angle_alpha   90.00
_cell.angle_beta   90.00
_cell.angle_gamma   90.00
#
_symmetry.space_group_name_H-M   'P 1'
#
loop_
_entity.id
_entity.type
_entity.pdbx_description
1 polymer ?
#
loop_
_entity_poly.entity_id
_entity_poly.type
_entity_poly.pdbx_seq_one_letter_code
_entity_poly.pdbx_strand_id
1 'polypeptide(L)'
;MFIAVTFLAQIYNSMKNKILSLFLLMFLVAGISSCKKSEEKETPCSVAWATELSDELNAMAAAAQTFATNPTSANCNAYKQAAQAYLNALRPYGDCTLLTGQDRVVWQNAIDDAQESLDDMEC
;
A
#
# COMPACT_ATOMS: atom_id res chain seq x y z
N MET A 1 -21.81 -44.45 20.38
CA MET A 1 -20.34 -44.43 20.24
C MET A 1 -19.85 -43.92 18.88
N PHE A 2 -20.60 -44.10 17.78
CA PHE A 2 -20.22 -43.63 16.42
C PHE A 2 -20.23 -42.10 16.20
N ILE A 3 -21.01 -41.33 16.95
CA ILE A 3 -21.15 -39.87 16.75
C ILE A 3 -19.92 -39.09 17.28
N ALA A 4 -19.20 -39.63 18.26
CA ALA A 4 -18.04 -38.94 18.85
C ALA A 4 -16.81 -38.94 17.92
N VAL A 5 -16.66 -39.97 17.09
CA VAL A 5 -15.48 -40.13 16.20
C VAL A 5 -15.56 -39.18 15.00
N THR A 6 -16.77 -38.90 14.49
CA THR A 6 -16.97 -37.98 13.37
C THR A 6 -16.82 -36.51 13.78
N PHE A 7 -17.25 -36.14 15.00
CA PHE A 7 -17.05 -34.79 15.53
C PHE A 7 -15.57 -34.44 15.75
N LEU A 8 -14.77 -35.38 16.29
CA LEU A 8 -13.34 -35.18 16.45
C LEU A 8 -12.61 -35.06 15.11
N ALA A 9 -13.02 -35.83 14.09
CA ALA A 9 -12.47 -35.75 12.75
C ALA A 9 -12.78 -34.41 12.04
N GLN A 10 -13.96 -33.82 12.26
CA GLN A 10 -14.31 -32.50 11.72
C GLN A 10 -13.53 -31.36 12.39
N ILE A 11 -13.29 -31.43 13.70
CA ILE A 11 -12.48 -30.44 14.43
C ILE A 11 -11.01 -30.50 13.96
N TYR A 12 -10.45 -31.71 13.78
CA TYR A 12 -9.09 -31.90 13.28
C TYR A 12 -8.86 -31.29 11.88
N ASN A 13 -9.77 -31.54 10.93
CA ASN A 13 -9.66 -30.97 9.58
C ASN A 13 -9.88 -29.44 9.54
N SER A 14 -10.73 -28.90 10.42
CA SER A 14 -10.97 -27.45 10.49
C SER A 14 -9.76 -26.69 11.07
N MET A 15 -9.05 -27.27 12.03
CA MET A 15 -7.83 -26.67 12.60
C MET A 15 -6.62 -26.77 11.67
N LYS A 16 -6.48 -27.86 10.89
CA LYS A 16 -5.38 -28.05 9.93
C LYS A 16 -5.35 -26.95 8.86
N ASN A 17 -6.52 -26.53 8.38
CA ASN A 17 -6.64 -25.51 7.32
C ASN A 17 -6.46 -24.08 7.86
N LYS A 18 -6.84 -23.83 9.11
CA LYS A 18 -6.65 -22.53 9.78
C LYS A 18 -5.22 -22.31 10.27
N ILE A 19 -4.55 -23.36 10.75
CA ILE A 19 -3.13 -23.30 11.13
C ILE A 19 -2.23 -23.10 9.89
N LEU A 20 -2.56 -23.74 8.76
CA LEU A 20 -1.85 -23.52 7.49
C LEU A 20 -2.00 -22.07 6.98
N SER A 21 -3.18 -21.48 7.14
CA SER A 21 -3.45 -20.07 6.77
C SER A 21 -2.74 -19.08 7.70
N LEU A 22 -2.66 -19.37 9.00
CA LEU A 22 -1.97 -18.53 9.99
C LEU A 22 -0.44 -18.50 9.79
N PHE A 23 0.16 -19.63 9.38
CA PHE A 23 1.59 -19.69 9.05
C PHE A 23 1.95 -18.94 7.76
N LEU A 24 1.04 -18.86 6.80
CA LEU A 24 1.24 -18.11 5.55
C LEU A 24 1.28 -16.59 5.79
N LEU A 25 0.48 -16.09 6.75
CA LEU A 25 0.43 -14.67 7.11
C LEU A 25 1.68 -14.21 7.87
N MET A 26 2.32 -15.10 8.63
CA MET A 26 3.51 -14.79 9.43
C MET A 26 4.79 -14.69 8.58
N PHE A 27 4.82 -15.35 7.41
CA PHE A 27 5.96 -15.29 6.49
C PHE A 27 6.02 -14.00 5.66
N LEU A 28 4.92 -13.26 5.56
CA LEU A 28 4.83 -12.00 4.80
C LEU A 28 5.44 -10.79 5.54
N VAL A 29 5.65 -10.89 6.86
CA VAL A 29 6.11 -9.76 7.70
C VAL A 29 7.65 -9.72 7.85
N ALA A 30 8.36 -10.76 7.44
CA ALA A 30 9.81 -10.87 7.62
C ALA A 30 10.67 -10.22 6.52
N GLY A 31 10.07 -9.58 5.50
CA GLY A 31 10.77 -9.16 4.28
C GLY A 31 11.14 -7.68 4.14
N ILE A 32 10.75 -6.78 5.06
CA ILE A 32 10.89 -5.31 4.87
C ILE A 32 12.07 -4.68 5.61
N SER A 33 13.18 -5.40 5.78
CA SER A 33 14.41 -4.82 6.37
C SER A 33 15.53 -4.75 5.35
N SER A 34 15.53 -3.68 4.54
CA SER A 34 16.72 -2.95 4.08
C SER A 34 16.41 -2.12 2.83
N CYS A 35 15.60 -1.06 2.96
CA CYS A 35 15.73 0.08 2.06
C CYS A 35 17.02 0.83 2.43
N LYS A 36 18.12 0.52 1.74
CA LYS A 36 19.32 1.35 1.77
C LYS A 36 19.10 2.47 0.77
N LYS A 37 19.03 3.72 1.26
CA LYS A 37 18.84 4.90 0.43
C LYS A 37 20.11 5.16 -0.39
N SER A 38 20.03 4.91 -1.69
CA SER A 38 20.97 5.44 -2.68
C SER A 38 20.46 6.83 -3.04
N GLU A 39 21.23 7.88 -2.76
CA GLU A 39 20.89 9.24 -3.19
C GLU A 39 21.20 9.41 -4.69
N GLU A 40 20.40 8.76 -5.54
CA GLU A 40 20.32 9.12 -6.94
C GLU A 40 19.22 10.17 -7.10
N LYS A 41 19.55 11.29 -7.74
CA LYS A 41 18.56 12.31 -8.10
C LYS A 41 17.46 11.63 -8.92
N GLU A 42 16.25 11.64 -8.37
CA GLU A 42 15.05 11.13 -9.01
C GLU A 42 14.98 11.65 -10.43
N THR A 43 14.98 10.72 -11.38
CA THR A 43 14.83 11.06 -12.79
C THR A 43 13.37 10.78 -13.10
N PRO A 44 12.55 11.77 -13.47
CA PRO A 44 11.11 11.63 -13.75
C PRO A 44 10.74 10.64 -14.87
N CYS A 45 11.68 9.83 -15.33
CA CYS A 45 11.53 8.80 -16.33
C CYS A 45 11.94 7.40 -15.87
N SER A 46 12.31 7.26 -14.60
CA SER A 46 12.71 5.99 -14.05
C SER A 46 11.50 5.08 -13.87
N VAL A 47 11.64 3.83 -14.31
CA VAL A 47 10.69 2.76 -13.99
C VAL A 47 10.79 2.31 -12.52
N ALA A 48 11.80 2.81 -11.79
CA ALA A 48 12.02 2.54 -10.37
C ALA A 48 11.40 3.60 -9.46
N TRP A 49 10.41 4.37 -9.94
CA TRP A 49 9.68 5.39 -9.16
C TRP A 49 9.19 4.86 -7.80
N ALA A 50 8.82 3.59 -7.69
CA ALA A 50 8.37 3.00 -6.42
C ALA A 50 9.51 2.87 -5.38
N THR A 51 10.76 2.77 -5.83
CA THR A 51 11.95 2.79 -4.96
C THR A 51 12.40 4.22 -4.66
N GLU A 52 12.32 5.09 -5.67
CA GLU A 52 12.68 6.51 -5.55
C GLU A 52 11.74 7.20 -4.54
N LEU A 53 10.43 7.05 -4.72
CA LEU A 53 9.38 7.61 -3.86
C LEU A 53 9.12 6.79 -2.59
N SER A 54 10.08 5.96 -2.17
CA SER A 54 9.91 5.09 -1.01
C SER A 54 9.72 5.86 0.29
N ASP A 55 10.31 7.05 0.41
CA ASP A 55 10.14 7.90 1.60
C ASP A 55 8.71 8.42 1.69
N GLU A 56 8.16 8.98 0.60
CA GLU A 56 6.79 9.48 0.50
C GLU A 56 5.78 8.34 0.71
N LEU A 57 6.02 7.18 0.10
CA LEU A 57 5.18 5.99 0.25
C LEU A 57 5.16 5.52 1.72
N ASN A 58 6.32 5.43 2.37
CA ASN A 58 6.44 5.03 3.77
C ASN A 58 5.77 6.05 4.71
N ALA A 59 5.93 7.35 4.44
CA ALA A 59 5.29 8.42 5.20
C ALA A 59 3.75 8.34 5.09
N MET A 60 3.23 8.15 3.87
CA MET A 60 1.80 7.95 3.62
C MET A 60 1.28 6.71 4.35
N ALA A 61 1.99 5.57 4.26
CA ALA A 61 1.59 4.33 4.92
C ALA A 61 1.59 4.45 6.45
N ALA A 62 2.59 5.12 7.04
CA ALA A 62 2.66 5.37 8.48
C ALA A 62 1.51 6.28 8.96
N ALA A 63 1.18 7.32 8.19
CA ALA A 63 0.07 8.21 8.50
C ALA A 63 -1.28 7.48 8.37
N ALA A 64 -1.45 6.65 7.33
CA ALA A 64 -2.63 5.81 7.14
C ALA A 64 -2.84 4.86 8.34
N GLN A 65 -1.77 4.17 8.77
CA GLN A 65 -1.83 3.29 9.93
C GLN A 65 -2.19 4.05 11.21
N THR A 66 -1.61 5.24 11.40
CA THR A 66 -1.91 6.10 12.55
C THR A 66 -3.38 6.49 12.57
N PHE A 67 -3.93 6.96 11.44
CA PHE A 67 -5.33 7.30 11.30
C PHE A 67 -6.26 6.08 11.52
N ALA A 68 -5.92 4.93 10.95
CA ALA A 68 -6.68 3.70 11.13
C ALA A 68 -6.77 3.26 12.61
N THR A 69 -5.70 3.46 13.38
CA THR A 69 -5.69 3.14 14.82
C THR A 69 -6.29 4.23 15.71
N ASN A 70 -6.29 5.47 15.25
CA ASN A 70 -6.77 6.62 16.01
C ASN A 70 -7.40 7.65 15.06
N PRO A 71 -8.69 7.49 14.71
CA PRO A 71 -9.35 8.28 13.68
C PRO A 71 -9.79 9.65 14.21
N THR A 72 -8.83 10.54 14.42
CA THR A 72 -9.06 11.95 14.75
C THR A 72 -8.94 12.82 13.50
N SER A 73 -9.56 14.01 13.50
CA SER A 73 -9.39 14.98 12.41
C SER A 73 -7.91 15.35 12.20
N ALA A 74 -7.11 15.43 13.28
CA ALA A 74 -5.66 15.67 13.16
C ALA A 74 -4.93 14.54 12.40
N ASN A 75 -5.24 13.28 12.70
CA ASN A 75 -4.62 12.13 12.03
C ASN A 75 -5.16 11.93 10.60
N CYS A 76 -6.43 12.24 10.36
CA CYS A 76 -7.00 12.29 9.00
C CYS A 76 -6.27 13.31 8.14
N ASN A 77 -6.12 14.55 8.65
CA ASN A 77 -5.41 15.61 7.95
C ASN A 77 -3.93 15.27 7.71
N ALA A 78 -3.27 14.61 8.67
CA ALA A 78 -1.90 14.12 8.48
C ALA A 78 -1.81 13.07 7.37
N TYR A 79 -2.77 12.14 7.30
CA TYR A 79 -2.84 11.15 6.22
C TYR A 79 -3.11 11.82 4.86
N LYS A 80 -4.10 12.70 4.76
CA LYS A 80 -4.42 13.47 3.54
C LYS A 80 -3.20 14.24 3.03
N GLN A 81 -2.46 14.91 3.92
CA GLN A 81 -1.23 15.63 3.56
C GLN A 81 -0.12 14.70 3.06
N ALA A 82 0.11 13.56 3.72
CA ALA A 82 1.12 12.60 3.30
C ALA A 82 0.78 11.96 1.95
N ALA A 83 -0.49 11.65 1.70
CA ALA A 83 -0.96 11.15 0.42
C ALA A 83 -0.83 12.21 -0.70
N GLN A 84 -1.14 13.48 -0.38
CA GLN A 84 -0.93 14.58 -1.33
C GLN A 84 0.54 14.75 -1.70
N ALA A 85 1.45 14.62 -0.73
CA ALA A 85 2.89 14.68 -0.98
C ALA A 85 3.34 13.56 -1.92
N TYR A 86 2.86 12.34 -1.70
CA TYR A 86 3.12 11.21 -2.59
C TYR A 86 2.59 11.45 -4.02
N LEU A 87 1.34 11.90 -4.18
CA LEU A 87 0.79 12.22 -5.51
C LEU A 87 1.57 13.33 -6.21
N ASN A 88 2.00 14.36 -5.47
CA ASN A 88 2.81 15.44 -6.03
C ASN A 88 4.18 14.94 -6.51
N ALA A 89 4.80 14.02 -5.78
CA ALA A 89 6.07 13.41 -6.18
C ALA A 89 5.91 12.41 -7.33
N LEU A 90 4.75 11.76 -7.44
CA LEU A 90 4.43 10.82 -8.51
C LEU A 90 4.10 11.53 -9.84
N ARG A 91 3.46 12.71 -9.80
CA ARG A 91 2.98 13.41 -11.01
C ARG A 91 4.04 13.62 -12.11
N PRO A 92 5.29 14.03 -11.83
CA PRO A 92 6.33 14.20 -12.84
C PRO A 92 6.65 12.95 -13.67
N TYR A 93 6.41 11.75 -13.12
CA TYR A 93 6.66 10.49 -13.83
C TYR A 93 5.68 10.26 -15.00
N GLY A 94 4.55 10.96 -15.01
CA GLY A 94 3.56 10.94 -16.10
C GLY A 94 4.01 11.70 -17.36
N ASP A 95 5.00 12.57 -17.23
CA ASP A 95 5.58 13.31 -18.35
C ASP A 95 6.83 12.64 -18.93
N CYS A 96 7.09 11.39 -18.54
CA CYS A 96 8.19 10.64 -19.11
C CYS A 96 7.96 10.34 -20.59
N THR A 97 8.98 10.56 -21.43
CA THR A 97 8.94 10.26 -22.87
C THR A 97 8.72 8.78 -23.20
N LEU A 98 8.95 7.87 -22.24
CA LEU A 98 8.68 6.45 -22.38
C LEU A 98 7.18 6.12 -22.18
N LEU A 99 6.45 6.98 -21.47
CA LEU A 99 5.03 6.83 -21.23
C LEU A 99 4.25 7.54 -22.35
N THR A 100 3.71 6.77 -23.30
CA THR A 100 3.11 7.32 -24.52
C THR A 100 1.76 6.69 -24.83
N GLY A 101 0.99 7.33 -25.71
CA GLY A 101 -0.29 6.80 -26.16
C GLY A 101 -1.27 6.53 -25.01
N GLN A 102 -1.84 5.34 -24.99
CA GLN A 102 -2.84 4.93 -24.00
C GLN A 102 -2.28 4.86 -22.58
N ASP A 103 -1.00 4.49 -22.41
CA ASP A 103 -0.41 4.33 -21.07
C ASP A 103 -0.30 5.67 -20.35
N ARG A 104 -0.04 6.76 -21.07
CA ARG A 104 -0.04 8.12 -20.52
C ARG A 104 -1.44 8.54 -20.08
N VAL A 105 -2.47 8.18 -20.84
CA VAL A 105 -3.87 8.47 -20.47
C VAL A 105 -4.27 7.68 -19.23
N VAL A 106 -3.94 6.39 -19.17
CA VAL A 106 -4.22 5.55 -17.99
C VAL A 106 -3.52 6.10 -16.75
N TRP A 107 -2.26 6.52 -16.88
CA TRP A 107 -1.53 7.16 -15.79
C TRP A 107 -2.18 8.45 -15.32
N GLN A 108 -2.49 9.36 -16.25
CA GLN A 108 -3.09 10.64 -15.92
C GLN A 108 -4.43 10.45 -15.20
N ASN A 109 -5.29 9.57 -15.73
CA ASN A 109 -6.56 9.23 -15.09
C ASN A 109 -6.34 8.65 -13.69
N ALA A 110 -5.36 7.78 -13.48
CA ALA A 110 -5.08 7.22 -12.15
C ALA A 110 -4.61 8.28 -11.14
N ILE A 111 -3.82 9.27 -11.59
CA ILE A 111 -3.41 10.41 -10.76
C ILE A 111 -4.62 11.31 -10.45
N ASP A 112 -5.47 11.57 -11.43
CA ASP A 112 -6.64 12.44 -11.27
C ASP A 112 -7.69 11.79 -10.37
N ASP A 113 -8.01 10.50 -10.56
CA ASP A 113 -8.91 9.72 -9.69
C ASP A 113 -8.41 9.69 -8.25
N ALA A 114 -7.09 9.57 -8.04
CA ALA A 114 -6.48 9.59 -6.71
C ALA A 114 -6.54 10.99 -6.09
N GLN A 115 -6.35 12.05 -6.88
CA GLN A 115 -6.48 13.43 -6.43
C GLN A 115 -7.93 13.74 -6.03
N GLU A 116 -8.92 13.33 -6.83
CA GLU A 116 -10.34 13.47 -6.52
C GLU A 116 -10.69 12.74 -5.22
N SER A 117 -10.21 11.50 -5.06
CA SER A 117 -10.40 10.72 -3.83
C SER A 117 -9.81 11.41 -2.58
N LEU A 118 -8.69 12.13 -2.73
CA LEU A 118 -8.12 12.92 -1.64
C LEU A 118 -8.92 14.20 -1.39
N ASP A 119 -9.36 14.89 -2.43
CA ASP A 119 -10.13 16.12 -2.32
C ASP A 119 -11.47 15.87 -1.62
N ASP A 120 -12.14 14.77 -1.97
CA ASP A 120 -13.41 14.30 -1.38
C ASP A 120 -13.27 13.75 0.04
N MET A 121 -12.04 13.50 0.50
CA MET A 121 -11.81 13.03 1.87
C MET A 121 -12.13 14.14 2.88
N GLU A 122 -13.22 13.97 3.62
CA GLU A 122 -13.62 14.83 4.73
C GLU A 122 -12.79 14.50 5.99
N CYS A 123 -12.03 15.49 6.43
CA CYS A 123 -11.35 15.57 7.72
C CYS A 123 -11.85 16.82 8.46
#